data_AF-A0A292R1F5-F1
#
_entry.id   AF-A0A292R1F5-F1
#
_cell.length_a   1.000
_cell.length_b   1.000
_cell.length_c   1.000
_cell.angle_alpha   90.00
_cell.angle_beta   90.00
_cell.angle_gamma   90.00
#
_symmetry.space_group_name_H-M   'P 1'
#
loop_
_entity.id
_entity.type
_entity.pdbx_description
1 polymer ?
#
loop_
_entity_poly.entity_id
_entity_poly.type
_entity_poly.pdbx_seq_one_letter_code
_entity_poly.pdbx_strand_id
1 'polypeptide(L)'
;MSLLIFAYRKLDIMQRKSDLNYRLMNLTRKLSDLQQYAANIGDGSVSMSDMMNTPGSMFGRQLMYMQYAHNTALFGAQQQMQMMQPQIAMQMSQMQDPNMQAMYQQWIFKNLYDQQREQIGKQESKLLNEQEKQIQAEKAKLETQLKLLDQELEACKQGEDKAVEQWKPNYVA
;
A
#
# COMPACT_ATOMS: atom_id res chain seq x y z
N MET A 1 -17.16 -38.88 -25.21
CA MET A 1 -17.43 -38.00 -24.05
C MET A 1 -16.16 -37.50 -23.36
N SER A 2 -15.07 -38.27 -23.30
CA SER A 2 -13.80 -37.87 -22.65
C SER A 2 -13.18 -36.58 -23.21
N LEU A 3 -13.13 -36.42 -24.54
CA LEU A 3 -12.58 -35.21 -25.19
C LEU A 3 -13.34 -33.92 -24.83
N LEU A 4 -14.68 -33.99 -24.70
CA LEU A 4 -15.50 -32.85 -24.29
C LEU A 4 -15.23 -32.42 -22.84
N ILE A 5 -14.94 -33.38 -21.95
CA ILE A 5 -14.56 -33.10 -20.55
C ILE A 5 -13.23 -32.35 -20.51
N PHE A 6 -12.23 -32.77 -21.29
CA PHE A 6 -10.95 -32.05 -21.38
C PHE A 6 -11.12 -30.65 -21.98
N ALA A 7 -11.94 -30.50 -23.02
CA ALA A 7 -12.23 -29.20 -23.61
C ALA A 7 -12.88 -28.23 -22.60
N TYR A 8 -13.89 -28.70 -21.86
CA TYR A 8 -14.53 -27.90 -20.82
C TYR A 8 -13.56 -27.52 -19.70
N ARG A 9 -12.75 -28.48 -19.23
CA ARG A 9 -11.79 -28.21 -18.15
C ARG A 9 -10.71 -27.22 -18.58
N LYS A 10 -10.20 -27.31 -19.80
CA LYS A 10 -9.26 -26.32 -20.37
C LYS A 10 -9.89 -24.91 -20.41
N LEU A 11 -11.16 -24.79 -20.82
CA LEU A 11 -11.86 -23.50 -20.84
C LEU A 11 -12.00 -22.91 -19.43
N ASP A 12 -12.42 -23.70 -18.45
CA ASP A 12 -12.51 -23.30 -17.04
C ASP A 12 -11.14 -22.87 -16.48
N ILE A 13 -10.07 -23.63 -16.76
CA ILE A 13 -8.70 -23.25 -16.38
C ILE A 13 -8.29 -21.91 -17.02
N MET A 14 -8.56 -21.72 -18.31
CA MET A 14 -8.24 -20.47 -19.01
C MET A 14 -8.96 -19.25 -18.41
N GLN A 15 -10.25 -19.40 -18.07
CA GLN A 15 -11.02 -18.35 -17.39
C GLN A 15 -10.42 -18.02 -16.01
N ARG A 16 -10.15 -19.04 -15.20
CA ARG A 16 -9.51 -18.85 -13.88
C ARG A 16 -8.15 -18.17 -13.98
N LYS A 17 -7.31 -18.56 -14.94
CA LYS A 17 -6.03 -17.91 -15.19
C LYS A 17 -6.20 -16.44 -15.56
N SER A 18 -7.16 -16.12 -16.43
CA SER A 18 -7.49 -14.74 -16.78
C SER A 18 -7.85 -13.92 -15.54
N ASP A 19 -8.77 -14.41 -14.71
CA ASP A 19 -9.19 -13.73 -13.48
C ASP A 19 -8.04 -13.51 -12.49
N LEU A 20 -7.19 -14.53 -12.29
CA LEU A 20 -6.01 -14.42 -11.43
C LEU A 20 -5.00 -13.41 -11.98
N ASN A 21 -4.78 -13.37 -13.29
CA ASN A 21 -3.89 -12.39 -13.93
C ASN A 21 -4.44 -10.96 -13.79
N TYR A 22 -5.76 -10.76 -13.94
CA TYR A 22 -6.38 -9.45 -13.69
C TYR A 22 -6.17 -9.00 -12.23
N ARG A 23 -6.37 -9.90 -11.27
CA ARG A 23 -6.11 -9.61 -9.85
C ARG A 23 -4.63 -9.27 -9.61
N LEU A 24 -3.71 -10.04 -10.19
CA LEU A 24 -2.27 -9.82 -10.06
C LEU A 24 -1.84 -8.47 -10.66
N MET A 25 -2.42 -8.09 -11.80
CA MET A 25 -2.21 -6.78 -12.41
C MET A 25 -2.68 -5.65 -11.48
N ASN A 26 -3.88 -5.76 -10.92
CA ASN A 26 -4.42 -4.76 -10.00
C ASN A 26 -3.58 -4.62 -8.73
N LEU A 27 -3.15 -5.73 -8.13
CA LEU A 27 -2.25 -5.73 -6.97
C LEU A 27 -0.89 -5.13 -7.30
N THR A 28 -0.36 -5.39 -8.50
CA THR A 28 0.92 -4.82 -8.94
C THR A 28 0.83 -3.31 -9.15
N ARG A 29 -0.27 -2.81 -9.73
CA ARG A 29 -0.53 -1.36 -9.83
C ARG A 29 -0.63 -0.73 -8.45
N LYS A 30 -1.43 -1.33 -7.56
CA LYS A 30 -1.59 -0.86 -6.17
C LYS A 30 -0.26 -0.83 -5.41
N LEU A 31 0.60 -1.83 -5.60
CA LEU A 31 1.93 -1.87 -5.00
C LEU A 31 2.81 -0.73 -5.51
N SER A 32 2.81 -0.48 -6.82
CA SER A 32 3.59 0.63 -7.40
C SER A 32 3.10 1.98 -6.90
N ASP A 33 1.78 2.17 -6.82
CA ASP A 33 1.19 3.41 -6.30
C ASP A 33 1.53 3.61 -4.81
N LEU A 34 1.50 2.53 -4.02
CA LEU A 34 1.90 2.56 -2.60
C LEU A 34 3.37 2.90 -2.41
N GLN A 35 4.27 2.35 -3.23
CA GLN A 35 5.69 2.65 -3.16
C GLN A 35 6.00 4.11 -3.51
N GLN A 36 5.32 4.65 -4.52
CA GLN A 36 5.42 6.07 -4.88
C GLN A 36 4.89 6.97 -3.75
N TYR A 37 3.76 6.61 -3.14
CA TYR A 37 3.21 7.31 -1.98
C TYR A 37 4.13 7.23 -0.75
N ALA A 38 4.74 6.07 -0.47
CA ALA A 38 5.66 5.87 0.63
C ALA A 38 6.94 6.72 0.46
N ALA A 39 7.46 6.82 -0.77
CA ALA A 39 8.57 7.71 -1.09
C ALA A 39 8.23 9.19 -0.78
N ASN A 40 7.00 9.62 -1.09
CA ASN A 40 6.53 10.99 -0.85
C ASN A 40 6.29 11.33 0.64
N ILE A 41 6.16 10.33 1.53
CA ILE A 41 5.99 10.53 2.98
C ILE A 41 7.32 10.40 3.74
N GLY A 42 8.28 9.67 3.18
CA GLY A 42 9.55 9.31 3.83
C GLY A 42 10.34 10.49 4.39
N ASP A 43 10.24 11.67 3.78
CA ASP A 43 10.94 12.89 4.20
C ASP A 43 10.23 13.68 5.31
N GLY A 44 9.14 13.16 5.90
CA GLY A 44 8.50 13.74 7.09
C GLY A 44 7.63 14.97 6.84
N SER A 45 7.67 15.53 5.64
CA SER A 45 6.74 16.55 5.17
C SER A 45 6.32 16.28 3.74
N VAL A 46 5.03 16.00 3.53
CA VAL A 46 4.44 16.03 2.20
C VAL A 46 4.46 17.48 1.70
N SER A 47 5.35 17.80 0.75
CA SER A 47 5.38 19.10 0.09
C SER A 47 4.29 19.19 -0.98
N MET A 48 3.94 20.41 -1.40
CA MET A 48 3.00 20.62 -2.52
C MET A 48 3.52 19.99 -3.82
N SER A 49 4.85 19.85 -3.97
CA SER A 49 5.47 19.17 -5.11
C SER A 49 5.27 17.65 -5.05
N ASP A 50 5.36 17.06 -3.85
CA ASP A 50 5.10 15.62 -3.65
C ASP A 50 3.63 15.29 -3.88
N MET A 51 2.73 16.26 -3.65
CA MET A 51 1.30 16.14 -3.94
C MET A 51 0.98 16.18 -5.44
N MET A 52 1.76 16.92 -6.24
CA MET A 52 1.63 16.90 -7.71
C MET A 52 2.16 15.60 -8.31
N ASN A 53 3.13 14.96 -7.66
CA ASN A 53 3.75 13.72 -8.10
C ASN A 53 3.04 12.45 -7.59
N THR A 54 1.98 12.59 -6.79
CA THR A 54 1.21 11.43 -6.28
C THR A 54 0.34 10.82 -7.38
N PRO A 55 0.33 9.48 -7.52
CA PRO A 55 -0.66 8.79 -8.34
C PRO A 55 -2.09 9.20 -7.96
N GLY A 56 -2.96 9.43 -8.95
CA GLY A 56 -4.34 9.85 -8.71
C GLY A 56 -5.14 8.88 -7.81
N SER A 57 -4.77 7.60 -7.81
CA SER A 57 -5.31 6.56 -6.92
C SER A 57 -4.97 6.77 -5.44
N MET A 58 -3.87 7.45 -5.14
CA MET A 58 -3.35 7.71 -3.79
C MET A 58 -3.51 9.16 -3.36
N PHE A 59 -3.83 10.07 -4.28
CA PHE A 59 -4.05 11.49 -4.00
C PHE A 59 -5.05 11.74 -2.87
N GLY A 60 -6.22 11.06 -2.90
CA GLY A 60 -7.22 11.19 -1.85
C GLY A 60 -6.72 10.72 -0.48
N ARG A 61 -5.93 9.63 -0.46
CA ARG A 61 -5.29 9.14 0.76
C ARG A 61 -4.24 10.12 1.28
N GLN A 62 -3.46 10.73 0.40
CA GLN A 62 -2.48 11.75 0.75
C GLN A 62 -3.12 13.01 1.35
N LEU A 63 -4.24 13.47 0.78
CA LEU A 63 -5.00 14.58 1.34
C LEU A 63 -5.53 14.24 2.74
N MET A 64 -6.12 13.05 2.92
CA MET A 64 -6.58 12.61 4.23
C MET A 64 -5.44 12.50 5.24
N TYR A 65 -4.29 11.93 4.83
CA TYR A 65 -3.10 11.87 5.68
C TYR A 65 -2.62 13.27 6.07
N MET A 66 -2.55 14.21 5.12
CA MET A 66 -2.11 15.58 5.40
C MET A 66 -3.05 16.29 6.39
N GLN A 67 -4.36 16.18 6.20
CA GLN A 67 -5.35 16.75 7.09
C GLN A 67 -5.32 16.10 8.48
N TYR A 68 -5.22 14.77 8.53
CA TYR A 68 -5.11 14.02 9.77
C TYR A 68 -3.82 14.34 10.54
N ALA A 69 -2.67 14.36 9.85
CA ALA A 69 -1.38 14.69 10.42
C ALA A 69 -1.37 16.13 10.93
N HIS A 70 -1.93 17.07 10.18
CA HIS A 70 -2.04 18.47 10.60
C HIS A 70 -2.89 18.62 11.87
N ASN A 71 -4.11 18.07 11.88
CA ASN A 71 -5.03 18.19 13.02
C ASN A 71 -4.48 17.48 14.28
N THR A 72 -3.94 16.28 14.11
CA THR A 72 -3.36 15.51 15.22
C THR A 72 -2.13 16.20 15.80
N ALA A 73 -1.23 16.70 14.95
CA ALA A 73 -0.05 17.45 15.40
C ALA A 73 -0.42 18.76 16.08
N LEU A 74 -1.44 19.47 15.57
CA LEU A 74 -1.92 20.72 16.18
C LEU A 74 -2.51 20.48 17.57
N PHE A 75 -3.36 19.45 17.71
CA PHE A 75 -3.94 19.07 19.00
C PHE A 75 -2.88 18.58 19.98
N GLY A 76 -1.97 17.70 19.55
CA GLY A 76 -0.88 17.18 20.38
C GLY A 76 0.07 18.27 20.84
N ALA A 77 0.46 19.18 19.93
CA ALA A 77 1.30 20.32 20.26
C ALA A 77 0.58 21.27 21.25
N GLN A 78 -0.71 21.53 21.06
CA GLN A 78 -1.48 22.38 21.97
C GLN A 78 -1.61 21.77 23.37
N GLN A 79 -1.91 20.48 23.47
CA GLN A 79 -2.00 19.76 24.74
C GLN A 79 -0.66 19.75 25.47
N GLN A 80 0.43 19.47 24.76
CA GLN A 80 1.76 19.41 25.35
C GLN A 80 2.26 20.80 25.76
N MET A 81 1.91 21.85 24.99
CA MET A 81 2.19 23.23 25.35
C MET A 81 1.40 23.66 26.59
N GLN A 82 0.13 23.23 26.73
CA GLN A 82 -0.68 23.47 27.93
C GLN A 82 -0.10 22.79 29.18
N MET A 83 0.44 21.57 29.05
CA MET A 83 1.13 20.89 30.15
C MET A 83 2.47 21.54 30.51
N MET A 84 3.21 22.02 29.51
CA MET A 84 4.47 22.73 29.72
C MET A 84 4.27 24.19 30.11
N GLN A 85 3.04 24.72 30.02
CA GLN A 85 2.70 26.11 30.28
C GLN A 85 3.22 26.64 31.63
N PRO A 86 3.12 25.93 32.77
CA PRO A 86 3.69 26.42 34.03
C PRO A 86 5.23 26.47 34.01
N GLN A 87 5.90 25.54 33.32
CA GLN A 87 7.36 25.53 33.18
C GLN A 87 7.84 26.61 32.19
N ILE A 88 7.11 26.77 31.08
CA ILE A 88 7.33 27.84 30.09
C ILE A 88 7.12 29.19 30.76
N ALA A 89 6.06 29.37 31.56
CA ALA A 89 5.82 30.61 32.31
C ALA A 89 6.93 30.92 33.31
N MET A 90 7.48 29.90 33.99
CA MET A 90 8.61 30.06 34.92
C MET A 90 9.93 30.38 34.18
N GLN A 91 10.13 29.87 32.97
CA GLN A 91 11.29 30.20 32.14
C GLN A 91 11.14 31.58 31.48
N MET A 92 9.92 31.95 31.10
CA MET A 92 9.61 33.26 30.54
C MET A 92 9.63 34.39 31.57
N SER A 93 9.36 34.12 32.85
CA SER A 93 9.46 35.14 33.91
C SER A 93 10.89 35.63 34.14
N GLN A 94 11.89 34.89 33.65
CA GLN A 94 13.29 35.32 33.61
C GLN A 94 13.67 36.11 32.35
N MET A 95 12.82 36.10 31.31
CA MET A 95 13.02 36.90 30.09
C MET A 95 12.27 38.23 30.21
N GLN A 96 13.01 39.34 30.23
CA GLN A 96 12.47 40.69 30.43
C GLN A 96 11.75 41.28 29.20
N ASP A 97 11.90 40.69 28.01
CA ASP A 97 11.45 41.29 26.75
C ASP A 97 10.16 40.62 26.19
N PRO A 98 9.02 41.31 26.14
CA PRO A 98 7.72 40.75 25.73
C PRO A 98 7.69 40.17 24.31
N ASN A 99 8.51 40.73 23.40
CA ASN A 99 8.58 40.28 22.02
C ASN A 99 9.31 38.93 21.89
N MET A 100 10.30 38.70 22.74
CA MET A 100 11.02 37.43 22.84
C MET A 100 10.17 36.33 23.49
N GLN A 101 9.31 36.68 24.44
CA GLN A 101 8.36 35.74 25.04
C GLN A 101 7.39 35.14 24.01
N ALA A 102 6.81 35.97 23.14
CA ALA A 102 5.92 35.51 22.08
C ALA A 102 6.65 34.63 21.05
N MET A 103 7.88 35.00 20.69
CA MET A 103 8.71 34.23 19.78
C MET A 103 9.09 32.86 20.36
N TYR A 104 9.42 32.79 21.65
CA TYR A 104 9.80 31.56 22.34
C TYR A 104 8.62 30.58 22.43
N GLN A 105 7.40 31.06 22.74
CA GLN A 105 6.19 30.22 22.71
C GLN A 105 5.92 29.65 21.32
N GLN A 106 6.05 30.46 20.26
CA GLN A 106 5.86 29.99 18.88
C GLN A 106 6.93 28.97 18.47
N TRP A 107 8.18 29.18 18.88
CA TRP A 107 9.26 28.24 18.59
C TRP A 107 9.06 26.89 19.30
N ILE A 108 8.65 26.89 20.57
CA ILE A 108 8.31 25.67 21.31
C ILE A 108 7.14 24.95 20.61
N PHE A 109 6.08 25.69 20.28
CA PHE A 109 4.93 25.11 19.57
C PHE A 109 5.34 24.49 18.24
N LYS A 110 6.16 25.18 17.44
CA LYS A 110 6.65 24.68 16.16
C LYS A 110 7.47 23.40 16.33
N ASN A 111 8.37 23.34 17.31
CA ASN A 111 9.14 22.12 17.59
C ASN A 111 8.24 20.95 17.99
N LEU A 112 7.27 21.18 18.89
CA LEU A 112 6.32 20.16 19.30
C LEU A 112 5.46 19.69 18.13
N TYR A 113 5.03 20.61 17.27
CA TYR A 113 4.27 20.32 16.06
C TYR A 113 5.07 19.48 15.06
N ASP A 114 6.32 19.86 14.78
CA ASP A 114 7.22 19.15 13.88
C ASP A 114 7.53 17.74 14.43
N GLN A 115 7.75 17.62 15.75
CA GLN A 115 7.97 16.34 16.42
C GLN A 115 6.75 15.40 16.31
N GLN A 116 5.53 15.92 16.52
CA GLN A 116 4.31 15.12 16.37
C GLN A 116 4.10 14.69 14.92
N ARG A 117 4.37 15.56 13.94
CA ARG A 117 4.32 15.21 12.52
C ARG A 117 5.31 14.11 12.15
N GLU A 118 6.54 14.18 12.65
CA GLU A 118 7.55 13.14 12.40
C GLU A 118 7.10 11.78 12.95
N GLN A 119 6.49 11.75 14.14
CA GLN A 119 5.94 10.51 14.71
C GLN A 119 4.79 9.94 13.86
N ILE A 120 3.89 10.80 13.38
CA ILE A 120 2.78 10.41 12.50
C ILE A 120 3.32 9.88 11.15
N GLY A 121 4.35 10.52 10.59
CA GLY A 121 5.06 10.02 9.40
C GLY A 121 5.67 8.64 9.60
N LYS A 122 6.32 8.40 10.75
CA LYS A 122 6.85 7.07 11.10
C LYS A 122 5.75 6.02 11.26
N GLN A 123 4.59 6.38 11.81
CA GLN A 123 3.45 5.47 11.92
C GLN A 123 2.85 5.13 10.55
N GLU A 124 2.63 6.12 9.69
CA GLU A 124 2.11 5.89 8.34
C GLU A 124 3.10 5.05 7.51
N SER A 125 4.41 5.31 7.61
CA SER A 125 5.44 4.50 6.94
C SER A 125 5.41 3.03 7.38
N LYS A 126 5.21 2.76 8.67
CA LYS A 126 5.04 1.38 9.17
C LYS A 126 3.79 0.71 8.59
N LEU A 127 2.66 1.41 8.59
CA LEU A 127 1.40 0.91 8.01
C LEU A 127 1.54 0.62 6.51
N LEU A 128 2.25 1.49 5.79
CA LEU A 128 2.54 1.31 4.37
C LEU A 128 3.41 0.08 4.12
N ASN A 129 4.49 -0.09 4.89
CA ASN A 129 5.36 -1.27 4.77
C ASN A 129 4.60 -2.57 5.07
N GLU A 130 3.70 -2.56 6.06
CA GLU A 130 2.86 -3.71 6.35
C GLU A 130 1.87 -4.01 5.20
N GLN A 131 1.25 -2.99 4.62
CA GLN A 131 0.40 -3.14 3.43
C GLN A 131 1.18 -3.67 2.23
N GLU A 132 2.40 -3.18 1.99
CA GLU A 132 3.27 -3.70 0.93
C GLU A 132 3.57 -5.19 1.13
N LYS A 133 3.91 -5.61 2.36
CA LYS A 133 4.13 -7.02 2.70
C LYS A 133 2.90 -7.87 2.46
N GLN A 134 1.71 -7.40 2.84
CA GLN A 134 0.46 -8.10 2.60
C GLN A 134 0.19 -8.28 1.09
N ILE A 135 0.38 -7.22 0.29
CA ILE A 135 0.21 -7.29 -1.16
C ILE A 135 1.23 -8.23 -1.80
N GLN A 136 2.49 -8.21 -1.35
CA GLN A 136 3.52 -9.15 -1.83
C GLN A 136 3.16 -10.60 -1.51
N ALA A 137 2.68 -10.88 -0.30
CA ALA A 137 2.23 -12.22 0.08
C ALA A 137 1.03 -12.69 -0.77
N GLU A 138 0.07 -11.79 -1.04
CA GLU A 138 -1.07 -12.10 -1.91
C GLU A 138 -0.63 -12.37 -3.35
N LYS A 139 0.29 -11.56 -3.90
CA LYS A 139 0.90 -11.80 -5.22
C LYS A 139 1.55 -13.17 -5.29
N ALA A 140 2.38 -13.53 -4.32
CA ALA A 140 3.04 -14.84 -4.27
C ALA A 140 2.02 -16.01 -4.23
N LYS A 141 0.91 -15.83 -3.51
CA LYS A 141 -0.20 -16.80 -3.50
C LYS A 141 -0.85 -16.95 -4.87
N LEU A 142 -1.15 -15.84 -5.55
CA LEU A 142 -1.74 -15.86 -6.90
C LEU A 142 -0.79 -16.47 -7.94
N GLU A 143 0.51 -16.16 -7.87
CA GLU A 143 1.55 -16.75 -8.73
C GLU A 143 1.66 -18.25 -8.52
N THR A 144 1.54 -18.72 -7.28
CA THR A 144 1.51 -20.15 -6.96
C THR A 144 0.27 -20.82 -7.56
N GLN A 145 -0.91 -20.19 -7.44
CA GLN A 145 -2.14 -20.69 -8.05
C GLN A 145 -2.05 -20.75 -9.57
N LEU A 146 -1.45 -19.73 -10.21
CA LEU A 146 -1.21 -19.73 -11.66
C LEU A 146 -0.30 -20.89 -12.08
N LYS A 147 0.80 -21.14 -11.35
CA LYS A 147 1.68 -22.29 -11.61
C LYS A 147 0.96 -23.63 -11.49
N LEU A 148 0.09 -23.79 -10.49
CA LEU A 148 -0.70 -25.02 -10.34
C LEU A 148 -1.70 -25.20 -11.50
N LEU A 149 -2.35 -24.12 -11.94
CA LEU A 149 -3.24 -24.15 -13.10
C LEU A 149 -2.48 -24.42 -14.40
N ASP A 150 -1.23 -23.97 -14.53
CA ASP A 150 -0.37 -24.31 -15.66
C ASP A 150 -0.04 -25.79 -15.71
N GLN A 151 0.34 -26.37 -14.58
CA GLN A 151 0.57 -27.82 -14.46
C GLN A 151 -0.70 -28.62 -14.78
N GLU A 152 -1.85 -28.14 -14.30
CA GLU A 152 -3.13 -28.79 -14.60
C GLU A 152 -3.49 -28.71 -16.09
N LEU A 153 -3.27 -27.56 -16.72
CA LEU A 153 -3.51 -27.37 -18.15
C LEU A 153 -2.62 -28.31 -18.97
N GLU A 154 -1.36 -28.46 -18.59
CA GLU A 154 -0.42 -29.37 -19.25
C GLU A 154 -0.84 -30.84 -19.08
N ALA A 155 -1.25 -31.23 -17.88
CA ALA A 155 -1.81 -32.57 -17.63
C ALA A 155 -3.09 -32.81 -18.44
N CYS A 156 -3.97 -31.81 -18.58
CA CYS A 156 -5.17 -31.91 -19.41
C CYS A 156 -4.82 -32.10 -20.89
N LYS A 157 -3.81 -31.40 -21.41
CA LYS A 157 -3.34 -31.59 -22.80
C LYS A 157 -2.80 -33.00 -23.02
N GLN A 158 -1.93 -33.47 -22.13
CA GLN A 158 -1.38 -34.84 -22.23
C GLN A 158 -2.47 -35.91 -22.11
N GLY A 159 -3.48 -35.69 -21.26
CA GLY A 159 -4.62 -36.60 -21.11
C GLY A 159 -5.52 -36.61 -22.35
N GLU A 160 -5.73 -35.44 -22.97
CA GLU A 160 -6.46 -35.31 -24.22
C GLU A 160 -5.73 -35.99 -25.37
N ASP A 161 -4.42 -35.76 -25.54
CA ASP A 161 -3.61 -36.39 -26.61
C ASP A 161 -3.70 -37.92 -26.54
N LYS A 162 -3.57 -38.49 -25.33
CA LYS A 162 -3.76 -39.93 -25.11
C LYS A 162 -5.18 -40.40 -25.44
N ALA A 163 -6.20 -39.61 -25.10
CA ALA A 163 -7.58 -39.93 -25.43
C ALA A 163 -7.84 -39.87 -26.94
N VAL A 164 -7.21 -38.94 -27.67
CA VAL A 164 -7.26 -38.85 -29.13
C VAL A 164 -6.62 -40.08 -29.76
N GLU A 165 -5.44 -40.52 -29.28
CA GLU A 165 -4.80 -41.75 -29.77
C GLU A 165 -5.69 -42.99 -29.61
N GLN A 166 -6.40 -43.11 -28.48
CA GLN A 166 -7.34 -44.20 -28.23
C GLN A 166 -8.59 -44.15 -29.13
N TRP A 167 -9.00 -42.94 -29.52
CA TRP A 167 -10.17 -42.73 -30.39
C TRP A 167 -9.83 -42.84 -31.87
N LYS A 168 -8.56 -42.97 -32.24
CA LYS A 168 -8.18 -43.15 -33.65
C LYS A 168 -8.79 -44.45 -34.17
N PRO A 169 -9.49 -44.44 -35.33
CA PRO A 169 -9.96 -45.68 -35.95
C PRO A 169 -8.77 -46.53 -36.37
N ASN A 170 -8.70 -47.77 -35.89
CA ASN A 170 -7.76 -48.77 -36.37
C ASN A 170 -8.39 -49.47 -37.57
N TYR A 171 -7.98 -49.06 -38.78
CA TYR A 171 -8.35 -49.78 -40.00
C TYR A 171 -7.48 -51.04 -40.09
N VAL A 172 -8.10 -52.21 -39.95
CA VAL A 172 -7.46 -53.51 -40.24
C VAL A 172 -7.81 -53.85 -41.70
N ALA A 173 -6.79 -54.15 -42.50
CA ALA A 173 -6.94 -54.55 -43.90
C ALA A 173 -7.45 -56.00 -44.02
#